data_AF-A0A350AJJ9-F1
#
_entry.id   AF-A0A350AJJ9-F1
#
_cell.length_a   1.000
_cell.length_b   1.000
_cell.length_c   1.000
_cell.angle_alpha   90.00
_cell.angle_beta   90.00
_cell.angle_gamma   90.00
#
_symmetry.space_group_name_H-M   'P 1'
#
loop_
_entity.id
_entity.type
_entity.pdbx_description
1 polymer ?
#
loop_
_entity_poly.entity_id
_entity_poly.type
_entity_poly.pdbx_seq_one_letter_code
_entity_poly.pdbx_strand_id
1 'polypeptide(L)'
;SAASIVKIEKPDDEEPFIPFAATMGAAFIHGAAVTIHKAQGSQWSDVQVFAPDLYAAARMGRMEAGIPLWKRLAYVAITRAETRLLWVVRNRLSRPTGPLGVEDLRVGAAPLALEAED
;
A
#
# COMPACT_ATOMS: atom_id res chain seq x y z
N SER A 1 0.72 11.74 -9.59
CA SER A 1 1.15 10.65 -10.46
C SER A 1 1.43 9.40 -9.64
N ALA A 2 0.88 8.24 -10.01
CA ALA A 2 1.11 6.97 -9.33
C ALA A 2 1.79 6.01 -10.33
N ALA A 3 2.85 5.33 -9.90
CA ALA A 3 3.48 4.29 -10.69
C ALA A 3 2.60 3.03 -10.63
N SER A 4 2.13 2.54 -11.78
CA SER A 4 1.39 1.28 -11.89
C SER A 4 2.22 0.29 -12.69
N ILE A 5 2.55 -0.86 -12.10
CA ILE A 5 3.06 -2.01 -12.85
C ILE A 5 1.83 -2.69 -13.47
N VAL A 6 1.78 -2.77 -14.80
CA VAL A 6 0.71 -3.46 -15.52
C VAL A 6 1.18 -4.87 -15.84
N LYS A 7 0.73 -5.85 -15.03
CA LYS A 7 0.88 -7.27 -15.31
C LYS A 7 -0.19 -7.66 -16.33
N ILE A 8 0.21 -8.18 -17.50
CA ILE A 8 -0.72 -8.70 -18.51
C ILE A 8 -0.51 -10.21 -18.56
N GLU A 9 -1.56 -10.97 -18.24
CA GLU A 9 -1.55 -12.43 -18.37
C GLU A 9 -1.97 -12.80 -19.79
N LYS A 10 -1.20 -13.66 -20.45
CA LYS A 10 -1.56 -14.29 -21.72
C LYS A 10 -2.04 -15.71 -21.43
N PRO A 11 -3.18 -16.16 -21.97
CA PRO A 11 -3.77 -17.45 -21.65
C PRO A 11 -2.89 -18.69 -21.95
N ASP A 12 -1.88 -18.55 -22.82
CA ASP A 12 -1.08 -19.67 -23.33
C ASP A 12 0.40 -19.64 -22.90
N ASP A 13 0.80 -18.71 -22.02
CA ASP A 13 2.18 -18.60 -21.51
C ASP A 13 2.20 -18.81 -19.98
N GLU A 14 3.01 -19.76 -19.50
CA GLU A 14 3.19 -20.01 -18.06
C GLU A 14 3.93 -18.87 -17.34
N GLU A 15 4.72 -18.06 -18.07
CA GLU A 15 5.46 -16.93 -17.50
C GLU A 15 4.82 -15.58 -17.87
N PRO A 16 4.48 -14.73 -16.88
CA PRO A 16 3.87 -13.45 -17.14
C PRO A 16 4.86 -12.47 -17.80
N PHE A 17 4.41 -11.82 -18.87
CA PHE A 17 5.18 -10.79 -19.58
C PHE A 17 4.95 -9.41 -18.94
N ILE A 18 6.04 -8.71 -18.58
CA ILE A 18 5.99 -7.34 -18.06
C ILE A 18 6.45 -6.37 -19.17
N PRO A 19 5.53 -5.66 -19.84
CA PRO A 19 5.86 -4.85 -21.02
C PRO A 19 6.57 -3.52 -20.73
N PHE A 20 6.52 -3.02 -19.49
CA PHE A 20 7.15 -1.76 -19.11
C PHE A 20 7.57 -1.76 -17.63
N ALA A 21 8.85 -1.54 -17.37
CA ALA A 21 9.36 -1.10 -16.08
C ALA A 21 9.80 0.35 -16.25
N ALA A 22 9.07 1.30 -15.65
CA ALA A 22 9.53 2.67 -15.63
C ALA A 22 10.84 2.73 -14.83
N THR A 23 11.98 2.96 -15.49
CA THR A 23 13.28 3.26 -14.86
C THR A 23 13.33 4.68 -14.28
N MET A 24 12.21 5.15 -13.72
CA MET A 24 12.27 6.23 -12.74
C MET A 24 12.72 5.58 -11.43
N GLY A 25 13.81 6.07 -10.85
CA GLY A 25 14.40 5.61 -9.59
C GLY A 25 13.51 5.76 -8.35
N ALA A 26 12.26 5.32 -8.42
CA ALA A 26 11.47 4.98 -7.26
C ALA A 26 11.72 3.50 -6.99
N ALA A 27 12.66 3.21 -6.09
CA ALA A 27 12.58 1.97 -5.33
C ALA A 27 11.14 1.91 -4.80
N PHE A 28 10.34 0.94 -5.25
CA PHE A 28 9.10 0.64 -4.57
C PHE A 28 9.53 0.23 -3.16
N ILE A 29 9.43 1.19 -2.23
CA ILE A 29 9.45 0.89 -0.81
C ILE A 29 8.34 -0.14 -0.71
N HIS A 30 8.70 -1.39 -0.47
CA HIS A 30 7.77 -2.42 -0.06
C HIS A 30 7.29 -1.98 1.33
N GLY A 31 6.43 -0.97 1.36
CA GLY A 31 5.83 -0.50 2.58
C GLY A 31 5.07 -1.67 3.15
N ALA A 32 5.22 -1.93 4.45
CA ALA A 32 4.47 -2.97 5.15
C ALA A 32 2.94 -2.78 5.04
N ALA A 33 2.47 -1.63 4.53
CA ALA A 33 1.09 -1.34 4.22
C ALA A 33 0.96 -0.38 3.01
N VAL A 34 -0.21 -0.41 2.38
CA VAL A 34 -0.58 0.49 1.28
C VAL A 34 -1.99 1.03 1.52
N THR A 35 -2.23 2.29 1.17
CA THR A 35 -3.59 2.87 1.24
C THR A 35 -4.51 2.24 0.19
N ILE A 36 -5.82 2.15 0.47
CA ILE A 36 -6.81 1.53 -0.42
C ILE A 36 -6.76 2.09 -1.86
N HIS A 37 -6.60 3.40 -2.03
CA HIS A 37 -6.53 4.02 -3.36
C HIS A 37 -5.24 3.67 -4.13
N LYS A 38 -4.13 3.40 -3.44
CA LYS A 38 -2.88 2.95 -4.06
C LYS A 38 -2.88 1.45 -4.36
N ALA A 39 -3.81 0.70 -3.78
CA ALA A 39 -4.01 -0.72 -4.05
C ALA A 39 -4.96 -0.99 -5.23
N GLN A 40 -5.46 0.05 -5.90
CA GLN A 40 -6.36 -0.09 -7.04
C GLN A 40 -5.59 -0.69 -8.23
N GLY A 41 -6.15 -1.73 -8.85
CA GLY A 41 -5.56 -2.41 -10.00
C GLY A 41 -4.50 -3.47 -9.68
N SER A 42 -4.28 -3.79 -8.40
CA SER A 42 -3.35 -4.84 -7.97
C SER A 42 -4.06 -5.90 -7.14
N GLN A 43 -3.57 -7.13 -7.13
CA GLN A 43 -4.11 -8.23 -6.31
C GLN A 43 -2.99 -8.94 -5.55
N TRP A 44 -3.34 -9.55 -4.42
CA TRP A 44 -2.40 -10.30 -3.57
C TRP A 44 -3.08 -11.57 -3.05
N SER A 45 -2.30 -12.63 -2.83
CA SER A 45 -2.80 -13.89 -2.26
C SER A 45 -3.52 -13.67 -0.93
N ASP A 46 -2.87 -12.94 0.00
CA ASP A 46 -3.37 -12.60 1.31
C ASP A 46 -3.46 -11.08 1.48
N VAL A 47 -4.62 -10.56 1.92
CA VAL A 47 -4.80 -9.13 2.23
C VAL A 47 -5.36 -8.95 3.64
N GLN A 48 -4.74 -8.05 4.40
CA GLN A 48 -5.25 -7.60 5.70
C GLN A 48 -6.02 -6.29 5.52
N VAL A 49 -7.30 -6.28 5.88
CA VAL A 49 -8.13 -5.06 5.90
C VAL A 49 -8.39 -4.68 7.35
N PHE A 50 -7.98 -3.47 7.71
CA PHE A 50 -8.15 -2.90 9.04
C PHE A 50 -9.56 -2.30 9.15
N ALA A 51 -10.48 -3.06 9.75
CA ALA A 51 -11.88 -2.67 9.90
C ALA A 51 -12.09 -1.32 10.60
N PRO A 52 -11.28 -0.91 11.61
CA PRO A 52 -11.39 0.40 12.23
C PRO A 52 -11.28 1.57 11.24
N ASP A 53 -10.50 1.43 10.17
CA ASP A 53 -10.34 2.48 9.16
C ASP A 53 -11.62 2.68 8.35
N LEU A 54 -12.29 1.58 7.99
CA LEU A 54 -13.60 1.61 7.32
C LEU A 54 -14.71 2.08 8.26
N TYR A 55 -14.64 1.75 9.55
CA TYR A 55 -15.54 2.30 10.56
C TYR A 55 -15.39 3.82 10.66
N ALA A 56 -14.16 4.33 10.74
CA ALA A 56 -13.89 5.77 10.73
C ALA A 56 -14.46 6.42 9.45
N ALA A 57 -14.19 5.84 8.27
CA ALA A 57 -14.74 6.33 7.01
C ALA A 57 -16.29 6.34 6.98
N ALA A 58 -16.93 5.33 7.58
CA ALA A 58 -18.39 5.28 7.71
C ALA A 58 -18.92 6.39 8.63
N ARG A 59 -18.23 6.67 9.74
CA ARG A 59 -18.59 7.74 10.67
C ARG A 59 -18.40 9.13 10.09
N MET A 60 -17.50 9.32 9.12
CA MET A 60 -17.34 10.58 8.41
C MET A 60 -18.54 10.95 7.53
N GLY A 61 -19.42 9.98 7.21
CA GLY A 61 -20.67 10.26 6.49
C GLY A 61 -20.51 10.78 5.06
N ARG A 62 -19.32 10.67 4.45
CA ARG A 62 -19.07 11.18 3.10
C ARG A 62 -19.82 10.35 2.04
N MET A 63 -20.32 11.05 1.03
CA MET A 63 -21.03 10.50 -0.12
C MET A 63 -20.25 10.79 -1.41
N GLU A 64 -20.19 9.81 -2.31
CA GLU A 64 -19.62 9.96 -3.66
C GLU A 64 -20.53 9.30 -4.69
N ALA A 65 -20.99 10.08 -5.67
CA ALA A 65 -21.91 9.63 -6.72
C ALA A 65 -23.14 8.91 -6.14
N GLY A 66 -23.73 9.45 -5.06
CA GLY A 66 -24.92 8.89 -4.43
C GLY A 66 -24.70 7.66 -3.54
N ILE A 67 -23.44 7.22 -3.35
CA ILE A 67 -23.10 6.06 -2.52
C ILE A 67 -22.20 6.51 -1.36
N PRO A 68 -22.40 6.00 -0.12
CA PRO A 68 -21.48 6.24 0.97
C PRO A 68 -20.05 5.81 0.61
N LEU A 69 -19.07 6.71 0.77
CA LEU A 69 -17.68 6.49 0.39
C LEU A 69 -17.11 5.19 0.98
N TRP A 70 -17.42 4.92 2.26
CA TRP A 70 -16.92 3.73 2.95
C TRP A 70 -17.31 2.42 2.24
N LYS A 71 -18.46 2.37 1.55
CA LYS A 71 -18.88 1.20 0.77
C LYS A 71 -17.95 0.97 -0.42
N ARG A 72 -17.56 2.05 -1.11
CA ARG A 72 -16.59 1.99 -2.21
C ARG A 72 -15.22 1.54 -1.69
N LEU A 73 -14.76 2.12 -0.58
CA LEU A 73 -13.49 1.74 0.06
C LEU A 73 -13.48 0.25 0.45
N ALA A 74 -14.55 -0.23 1.08
CA ALA A 74 -14.69 -1.63 1.47
C ALA A 74 -14.66 -2.56 0.25
N TYR A 75 -15.40 -2.23 -0.81
CA TYR A 75 -15.41 -3.01 -2.04
C TYR A 75 -14.02 -3.11 -2.67
N VAL A 76 -13.33 -1.98 -2.82
CA VAL A 76 -11.97 -1.95 -3.38
C VAL A 76 -11.03 -2.79 -2.51
N ALA A 77 -11.03 -2.60 -1.18
CA ALA A 77 -10.13 -3.29 -0.26
C ALA A 77 -10.35 -4.81 -0.23
N ILE A 78 -11.60 -5.27 -0.16
CA ILE A 78 -11.94 -6.70 -0.08
C ILE A 78 -11.53 -7.44 -1.36
N THR A 79 -11.78 -6.83 -2.52
CA THR A 79 -11.50 -7.47 -3.82
C THR A 79 -10.01 -7.54 -4.15
N ARG A 80 -9.13 -6.98 -3.32
CA ARG A 80 -7.68 -7.09 -3.50
C ARG A 80 -7.13 -8.46 -3.08
N ALA A 81 -7.86 -9.19 -2.23
CA ALA A 81 -7.52 -10.55 -1.86
C ALA A 81 -7.89 -11.53 -2.99
N GLU A 82 -6.95 -12.35 -3.43
CA GLU A 82 -7.21 -13.45 -4.37
C GLU A 82 -7.61 -14.72 -3.62
N THR A 83 -6.89 -15.04 -2.54
CA THR A 83 -7.06 -16.31 -1.82
C THR A 83 -7.63 -16.09 -0.43
N ARG A 84 -7.11 -15.12 0.33
CA ARG A 84 -7.49 -14.91 1.72
C ARG A 84 -7.61 -13.45 2.09
N LEU A 85 -8.75 -13.12 2.70
CA LEU A 85 -8.96 -11.84 3.36
C LEU A 85 -8.86 -12.02 4.88
N LEU A 86 -7.96 -11.28 5.52
CA LEU A 86 -7.90 -11.14 6.97
C LEU A 86 -8.62 -9.85 7.38
N TRP A 87 -9.77 -9.99 8.02
CA TRP A 87 -10.53 -8.86 8.54
C TRP A 87 -10.06 -8.51 9.96
N VAL A 88 -9.25 -7.47 10.08
CA VAL A 88 -8.61 -7.07 11.34
C VAL A 88 -9.51 -6.11 12.10
N VAL A 89 -10.18 -6.61 13.15
CA VAL A 89 -11.05 -5.81 14.04
C VAL A 89 -10.36 -5.29 15.30
N ARG A 90 -9.27 -5.93 15.71
CA ARG A 90 -8.49 -5.59 16.91
C ARG A 90 -7.02 -5.50 16.53
N ASN A 91 -6.67 -4.45 15.79
CA ASN A 91 -5.28 -4.20 15.43
C ASN A 91 -4.47 -3.92 16.69
N ARG A 92 -3.49 -4.77 16.94
CA ARG A 92 -2.48 -4.58 17.99
C ARG A 92 -1.13 -4.83 17.35
N LEU A 93 -0.19 -3.93 17.60
CA LEU A 93 1.21 -4.26 17.40
C LEU A 93 1.56 -5.34 18.42
N SER A 94 2.29 -6.36 17.98
CA SER A 94 2.90 -7.30 18.92
C SER A 94 3.77 -6.50 19.90
N ARG A 95 3.85 -6.97 21.15
CA ARG A 95 4.83 -6.40 22.07
C ARG A 95 6.22 -6.65 21.46
N PRO A 96 7.10 -5.64 21.46
CA PRO A 96 8.46 -5.84 21.02
C PRO A 96 9.10 -6.93 21.89
N THR A 97 9.86 -7.83 21.26
CA THR A 97 10.53 -8.96 21.94
C THR A 97 11.79 -8.53 22.67
N GLY A 98 12.25 -7.29 22.44
CA GLY A 98 13.35 -6.65 23.15
C GLY A 98 13.10 -5.13 23.28
N PRO A 99 14.01 -4.40 23.95
CA PRO A 99 13.96 -2.94 24.00
C PRO A 99 13.97 -2.31 22.60
N LEU A 100 13.30 -1.16 22.44
CA LEU A 100 13.40 -0.37 21.20
C LEU A 100 14.80 0.23 21.11
N GLY A 101 15.56 -0.16 20.07
CA GLY A 101 16.88 0.40 19.77
C GLY A 101 16.80 1.63 18.87
N VAL A 102 17.94 2.32 18.69
CA VAL A 102 18.08 3.50 17.81
C VAL A 102 19.10 3.26 16.70
N GLU A 103 19.40 1.99 16.44
CA GLU A 103 20.54 1.57 15.61
C GLU A 103 20.30 1.88 14.13
N ASP A 104 19.03 1.88 13.72
CA ASP A 104 18.52 2.32 12.41
C ASP A 104 18.52 3.84 12.23
N LEU A 105 18.58 4.61 13.33
CA LEU A 105 18.65 6.08 13.29
C LEU A 105 20.08 6.60 13.08
N ARG A 106 21.09 5.73 13.09
CA ARG A 106 22.50 6.10 12.87
C ARG A 106 22.80 6.35 11.39
N VAL A 107 22.03 7.21 10.74
CA VAL A 107 22.41 7.80 9.45
C VAL A 107 23.27 9.01 9.77
N GLY A 108 24.56 8.97 9.42
CA GLY A 108 25.44 10.13 9.57
C GLY A 108 24.84 11.33 8.83
N ALA A 109 24.94 12.52 9.42
CA ALA A 109 24.47 13.75 8.78
C ALA A 109 25.08 13.86 7.38
N ALA A 110 24.24 14.10 6.37
CA ALA A 110 24.73 14.33 5.02
C ALA A 110 25.66 15.57 5.04
N PRO A 111 26.77 15.55 4.28
CA PRO A 111 27.65 16.71 4.21
C PRO A 111 26.86 17.93 3.73
N LEU A 112 26.88 19.00 4.51
CA LEU A 112 26.32 20.29 4.11
C LEU A 112 27.30 20.94 3.12
N ALA A 113 27.02 20.82 1.83
CA ALA A 113 27.69 21.55 0.77
C ALA A 113 26.72 22.60 0.20
N LEU A 114 27.13 23.86 0.22
CA LEU A 114 26.45 24.94 -0.47
C LEU A 114 27.20 25.17 -1.78
N GLU A 115 26.55 24.90 -2.90
CA GLU A 115 27.03 25.29 -4.22
C GLU A 115 26.52 26.70 -4.52
N ALA A 116 27.40 27.56 -5.07
CA ALA A 116 27.00 28.89 -5.51
C ALA A 116 26.17 28.77 -6.79
N GLU A 117 25.12 29.59 -6.90
CA GLU A 117 24.33 29.73 -8.12
C GLU A 117 25.09 30.64 -9.10
N ASP A 118 25.25 30.19 -10.35
CA ASP A 118 25.78 31.00 -11.47
C ASP A 118 24.75 32.04 -11.96
#